data_AF-A0AAF1A3E3-F1
#
_entry.id   AF-A0AAF1A3E3-F1
#
_cell.length_a   1.000
_cell.length_b   1.000
_cell.length_c   1.000
_cell.angle_alpha   90.00
_cell.angle_beta   90.00
_cell.angle_gamma   90.00
#
_symmetry.space_group_name_H-M   'P 1'
#
loop_
_entity.id
_entity.type
_entity.pdbx_description
1 polymer ?
#
loop_
_entity_poly.entity_id
_entity_poly.type
_entity_poly.pdbx_seq_one_letter_code
_entity_poly.pdbx_strand_id
1 'polypeptide(L)'
;MPEESILTEEYKVALDETINLAFSDDDLDPLLNLISSKGGPKVFNYQYSLSGVTPLMVFARKGRVGDICILLSFGVDYHLRANNGRTALDWAE
;
A
#
# COMPACT_ATOMS: atom_id res chain seq x y z
N MET A 1 -7.71 27.05 7.50
CA MET A 1 -6.89 26.77 6.30
C MET A 1 -6.83 25.26 6.21
N PRO A 2 -7.28 24.61 5.13
CA PRO A 2 -7.23 23.16 5.08
C PRO A 2 -5.78 22.77 4.82
N GLU A 3 -5.13 22.15 5.82
CA GLU A 3 -3.93 21.37 5.59
C GLU A 3 -4.34 20.19 4.71
N GLU A 4 -4.32 20.39 3.39
CA GLU A 4 -4.26 19.27 2.45
C GLU A 4 -2.93 18.57 2.67
N SER A 5 -2.92 17.68 3.66
CA SER A 5 -1.87 16.72 4.01
C SER A 5 -1.09 16.28 2.77
N ILE A 6 0.07 16.90 2.61
CA ILE A 6 1.08 16.56 1.61
C ILE A 6 1.84 15.40 2.24
N LEU A 7 1.90 14.25 1.57
CA LEU A 7 2.83 13.19 1.97
C LEU A 7 4.23 13.81 1.93
N THR A 8 4.86 13.98 3.10
CA THR A 8 6.23 14.50 3.16
C THR A 8 7.17 13.55 2.43
N GLU A 9 8.26 14.07 1.86
CA GLU A 9 9.22 13.22 1.14
C GLU A 9 9.79 12.11 2.04
N GLU A 10 10.06 12.40 3.31
CA GLU A 10 10.44 11.39 4.31
C GLU A 10 9.43 10.25 4.44
N TYR A 11 8.13 10.56 4.31
CA TYR A 11 7.08 9.56 4.45
C TYR A 11 6.90 8.74 3.16
N LYS A 12 7.15 9.33 1.99
CA LYS A 12 7.23 8.57 0.73
C LYS A 12 8.41 7.59 0.75
N VAL A 13 9.56 8.03 1.26
CA VAL A 13 10.73 7.17 1.45
C VAL A 13 10.41 6.00 2.39
N ALA A 14 9.76 6.26 3.53
CA ALA A 14 9.33 5.19 4.43
C ALA A 14 8.31 4.23 3.79
N LEU A 15 7.38 4.74 2.98
CA LEU A 15 6.44 3.89 2.23
C LEU A 15 7.17 3.03 1.19
N ASP A 16 8.09 3.62 0.44
CA ASP A 16 8.90 2.91 -0.55
C ASP A 16 9.71 1.77 0.10
N GLU A 17 10.34 2.04 1.25
CA GLU A 17 11.10 1.04 2.01
C GLU A 17 10.19 -0.08 2.54
N THR A 18 9.10 0.27 3.21
CA THR A 18 8.19 -0.73 3.82
C THR A 18 7.43 -1.56 2.79
N ILE A 19 7.03 -0.97 1.65
CA ILE A 19 6.41 -1.72 0.54
C ILE A 19 7.44 -2.66 -0.08
N ASN A 20 8.67 -2.19 -0.35
CA ASN A 20 9.71 -3.05 -0.90
C ASN A 20 10.06 -4.22 0.03
N LEU A 21 10.15 -3.94 1.34
CA LEU A 21 10.39 -4.96 2.37
C LEU A 21 9.24 -5.97 2.40
N ALA A 22 8.00 -5.54 2.55
CA ALA A 22 6.84 -6.45 2.60
C ALA A 22 6.58 -7.19 1.28
N PHE A 23 7.09 -6.66 0.16
CA PHE A 23 7.03 -7.30 -1.15
C PHE A 23 8.17 -8.33 -1.36
N SER A 24 9.34 -8.12 -0.78
CA SER A 24 10.49 -9.02 -0.94
C SER A 24 10.61 -10.07 0.19
N ASP A 25 10.23 -9.67 1.40
CA ASP A 25 10.29 -10.44 2.64
C ASP A 25 8.89 -10.93 3.05
N ASP A 26 8.81 -11.77 4.07
CA ASP A 26 7.56 -12.18 4.76
C ASP A 26 7.11 -11.21 5.85
N ASP A 27 7.87 -10.16 6.12
CA ASP A 27 7.51 -9.15 7.11
C ASP A 27 6.63 -8.02 6.55
N LEU A 28 5.37 -8.04 6.93
CA LEU A 28 4.34 -7.07 6.55
C LEU A 28 4.07 -6.04 7.67
N ASP A 29 4.55 -6.29 8.88
CA ASP A 29 4.22 -5.50 10.06
C ASP A 29 4.69 -4.03 9.96
N PRO A 30 5.88 -3.73 9.40
CA PRO A 30 6.32 -2.34 9.17
C PRO A 30 5.35 -1.56 8.27
N LEU A 31 4.87 -2.20 7.20
CA LEU A 31 3.90 -1.60 6.28
C LEU A 31 2.55 -1.39 6.98
N LEU A 32 2.05 -2.40 7.71
CA LEU A 32 0.80 -2.31 8.44
C LEU A 32 0.82 -1.20 9.50
N ASN A 33 1.92 -1.07 10.24
CA ASN A 33 2.11 -0.03 11.25
C ASN A 33 2.14 1.36 10.62
N LEU A 34 2.83 1.51 9.48
CA LEU A 34 2.91 2.78 8.76
C LEU A 34 1.53 3.22 8.24
N ILE A 35 0.77 2.27 7.70
CA ILE A 35 -0.59 2.44 7.20
C ILE A 35 -1.57 2.76 8.34
N SER A 36 -1.47 2.07 9.47
CA SER A 36 -2.36 2.26 10.62
C SER A 36 -2.08 3.58 11.33
N SER A 37 -0.82 4.00 11.41
CA SER A 37 -0.41 5.22 12.12
C SER A 37 -0.77 6.52 11.39
N LYS A 38 -0.79 6.52 10.05
CA LYS A 38 -1.17 7.71 9.25
C LYS A 38 -2.23 7.42 8.19
N GLY A 39 -3.13 6.49 8.49
CA GLY A 39 -4.12 5.94 7.57
C GLY A 39 -4.99 7.01 6.91
N GLY A 40 -4.73 7.25 5.63
CA GLY A 40 -5.52 8.13 4.80
C GLY A 40 -5.50 7.65 3.35
N PRO A 41 -6.46 8.09 2.51
CA PRO A 41 -6.62 7.60 1.15
C PRO A 41 -5.36 7.69 0.29
N LYS A 42 -4.51 8.70 0.50
CA LYS A 42 -3.23 8.85 -0.22
C LYS A 42 -2.20 7.78 0.16
N VAL A 43 -2.19 7.32 1.40
CA VAL A 43 -1.27 6.27 1.88
C VAL A 43 -1.71 4.92 1.33
N PHE A 44 -3.00 4.63 1.40
CA PHE A 44 -3.53 3.35 0.96
C PHE A 44 -3.45 3.14 -0.56
N ASN A 45 -3.59 4.24 -1.32
CA ASN A 45 -3.45 4.28 -2.78
C ASN A 45 -2.03 4.61 -3.25
N TYR A 46 -1.05 4.67 -2.34
CA TYR A 46 0.31 4.99 -2.70
C TYR A 46 0.88 3.93 -3.65
N GLN A 47 1.51 4.37 -4.73
CA GLN A 47 2.19 3.48 -5.67
C GLN A 47 3.69 3.55 -5.41
N TYR A 48 4.30 2.41 -5.09
CA TYR A 48 5.73 2.31 -4.88
C TYR A 48 6.50 2.88 -6.08
N SER A 49 7.44 3.78 -5.82
CA SER A 49 8.12 4.55 -6.88
C SER A 49 8.80 3.70 -7.95
N LEU A 50 9.31 2.50 -7.60
CA LEU A 50 10.05 1.65 -8.56
C LEU A 50 9.15 0.69 -9.35
N SER A 51 8.16 0.07 -8.70
CA SER A 51 7.36 -0.99 -9.34
C SER A 51 5.88 -0.64 -9.49
N GLY A 52 5.42 0.49 -8.96
CA GLY A 52 4.02 0.89 -8.96
C GLY A 52 3.12 0.04 -8.06
N VAL A 53 3.70 -0.89 -7.28
CA VAL A 53 2.98 -1.76 -6.35
C VAL A 53 2.32 -0.93 -5.27
N THR A 54 1.03 -1.20 -5.03
CA THR A 54 0.27 -0.56 -3.96
C THR A 54 0.26 -1.42 -2.71
N PRO A 55 -0.01 -0.84 -1.52
CA PRO A 55 -0.25 -1.61 -0.31
C PRO A 55 -1.23 -2.76 -0.53
N LEU A 56 -2.37 -2.49 -1.20
CA LEU A 56 -3.38 -3.50 -1.48
C LEU A 56 -2.83 -4.71 -2.25
N MET A 57 -1.94 -4.49 -3.22
CA MET A 57 -1.27 -5.59 -3.95
C MET A 57 -0.36 -6.42 -3.05
N VAL A 58 0.34 -5.78 -2.10
CA VAL A 58 1.17 -6.49 -1.12
C VAL A 58 0.29 -7.39 -0.23
N PHE A 59 -0.81 -6.86 0.31
CA PHE A 59 -1.73 -7.63 1.14
C PHE A 59 -2.40 -8.79 0.37
N ALA A 60 -2.77 -8.55 -0.89
CA ALA A 60 -3.31 -9.58 -1.79
C ALA A 60 -2.30 -10.72 -2.01
N ARG A 61 -1.05 -10.38 -2.33
CA ARG A 61 0.04 -11.35 -2.48
C ARG A 61 0.28 -12.18 -1.22
N LYS A 62 0.09 -11.58 -0.04
CA LYS A 62 0.25 -12.24 1.26
C LYS A 62 -0.98 -13.04 1.72
N GLY A 63 -2.09 -13.01 0.98
CA GLY A 63 -3.33 -13.66 1.38
C GLY A 63 -3.96 -13.04 2.65
N ARG A 64 -3.66 -11.77 2.94
CA ARG A 64 -4.09 -11.08 4.17
C ARG A 64 -5.50 -10.53 4.02
N VAL A 65 -6.48 -11.42 3.87
CA VAL A 65 -7.88 -11.09 3.57
C VAL A 65 -8.47 -10.10 4.58
N GLY A 66 -8.16 -10.25 5.87
CA GLY A 66 -8.63 -9.32 6.91
C GLY A 66 -8.18 -7.88 6.67
N ASP A 67 -6.89 -7.69 6.33
CA ASP A 67 -6.33 -6.36 6.07
C ASP A 67 -6.84 -5.79 4.75
N ILE A 68 -7.02 -6.63 3.72
CA ILE A 68 -7.65 -6.25 2.45
C ILE A 68 -9.06 -5.71 2.69
N CYS A 69 -9.88 -6.40 3.49
CA CYS A 69 -11.22 -5.93 3.82
C CYS A 69 -11.20 -4.57 4.53
N ILE A 70 -10.25 -4.36 5.45
CA ILE A 70 -10.07 -3.07 6.15
C ILE A 70 -9.71 -1.98 5.14
N LEU A 71 -8.72 -2.21 4.28
CA LEU A 71 -8.33 -1.26 3.22
C LEU A 71 -9.49 -0.93 2.29
N LEU A 72 -10.22 -1.93 1.81
CA LEU A 72 -11.39 -1.71 0.95
C LEU A 72 -12.48 -0.90 1.65
N SER A 73 -12.68 -1.09 2.96
CA SER A 73 -13.63 -0.30 3.74
C SER A 73 -13.28 1.19 3.81
N PHE A 74 -12.00 1.54 3.58
CA PHE A 74 -11.53 2.92 3.50
C PHE A 74 -11.66 3.54 2.09
N GLY A 75 -12.23 2.83 1.11
CA GLY A 75 -12.45 3.36 -0.24
C GLY A 75 -11.18 3.43 -1.08
N VAL A 76 -10.28 2.46 -0.88
CA VAL A 76 -9.05 2.31 -1.68
C VAL A 76 -9.39 2.00 -3.14
N ASP A 77 -8.65 2.60 -4.05
CA ASP A 77 -8.73 2.34 -5.47
C ASP A 77 -8.06 1.00 -5.79
N TYR A 78 -8.87 -0.04 -5.85
CA TYR A 78 -8.42 -1.39 -6.21
C TYR A 78 -8.18 -1.56 -7.72
N HIS A 79 -8.49 -0.55 -8.55
CA HIS A 79 -8.21 -0.58 -9.98
C HIS A 79 -6.78 -0.16 -10.32
N LEU A 80 -6.01 0.33 -9.34
CA LEU A 80 -4.60 0.66 -9.53
C LEU A 80 -3.81 -0.53 -10.06
N ARG A 81 -2.89 -0.24 -10.98
CA ARG A 81 -2.05 -1.24 -11.65
C ARG A 81 -0.59 -0.92 -11.37
N ALA A 82 0.17 -1.95 -11.02
CA ALA A 82 1.62 -1.87 -10.94
C ALA A 82 2.24 -1.65 -12.33
N ASN A 83 3.53 -1.34 -12.38
CA ASN A 83 4.27 -1.11 -13.62
C ASN A 83 4.28 -2.35 -14.55
N ASN A 84 4.07 -3.54 -14.00
CA ASN A 84 3.92 -4.78 -14.76
C ASN A 84 2.47 -5.02 -15.27
N GLY A 85 1.56 -4.07 -15.07
CA GLY A 85 0.16 -4.13 -15.49
C GLY A 85 -0.75 -4.97 -14.59
N ARG A 86 -0.25 -5.52 -13.48
CA ARG A 86 -1.02 -6.34 -12.54
C ARG A 86 -1.79 -5.48 -11.53
N THR A 87 -3.03 -5.84 -11.28
CA THR A 87 -3.92 -5.32 -10.23
C THR A 87 -3.74 -6.13 -8.94
N ALA A 88 -4.29 -5.66 -7.82
CA ALA A 88 -4.28 -6.44 -6.57
C ALA A 88 -4.87 -7.85 -6.73
N LEU A 89 -5.90 -8.00 -7.58
CA LEU A 89 -6.50 -9.31 -7.86
C LEU A 89 -5.53 -10.26 -8.57
N ASP A 90 -4.69 -9.75 -9.48
CA ASP A 90 -3.70 -10.56 -10.21
C ASP A 90 -2.56 -11.07 -9.30
N TRP A 91 -2.42 -10.51 -8.09
CA TRP A 91 -1.45 -10.95 -7.09
C TRP A 91 -2.04 -11.89 -6.04
N ALA A 92 -3.36 -11.97 -5.94
CA ALA A 92 -4.02 -12.91 -5.04
C ALA A 92 -3.86 -14.34 -5.60
N GLU A 93 -3.30 -15.24 -4.80
CA GLU A 93 -3.18 -16.66 -5.10
C GLU A 93 -4.33 -17.47 -4.48
#